data_AF-A0A967K2S2-F1
#
_entry.id   AF-A0A967K2S2-F1
#
_cell.length_a   1.000
_cell.length_b   1.000
_cell.length_c   1.000
_cell.angle_alpha   90.00
_cell.angle_beta   90.00
_cell.angle_gamma   90.00
#
_symmetry.space_group_name_H-M   'P 1'
#
loop_
_entity.id
_entity.type
_entity.pdbx_description
1 polymer ?
#
loop_
_entity_poly.entity_id
_entity_poly.type
_entity_poly.pdbx_seq_one_letter_code
_entity_poly.pdbx_strand_id
1 'polypeptide(L)' 'MHSAAAVADLLRDTGFSSRVWLQTPTRDPAALTAPEPARQGHGAGLLVAVRAERG' A
#
# COMPACT_ATOMS: atom_id res chain seq x y z
N MET A 1 -2.11 -2.00 13.29
CA MET A 1 -2.46 -1.74 11.87
C MET A 1 -2.10 -0.29 11.58
N HIS A 2 -1.31 0.01 10.54
CA HIS A 2 -0.91 1.39 10.21
C HIS A 2 -1.71 1.90 9.00
N SER A 3 -2.06 3.18 8.99
CA SER A 3 -2.62 3.83 7.80
C SER A 3 -1.51 4.11 6.78
N ALA A 4 -1.88 4.23 5.50
CA ALA A 4 -0.93 4.62 4.45
C ALA A 4 -0.27 5.98 4.74
N ALA A 5 -1.02 6.92 5.34
CA ALA A 5 -0.49 8.20 5.78
C ALA A 5 0.59 8.05 6.87
N ALA A 6 0.36 7.22 7.89
CA ALA A 6 1.35 6.98 8.94
C ALA A 6 2.64 6.33 8.39
N VAL A 7 2.51 5.42 7.42
CA VAL A 7 3.66 4.83 6.72
C VAL A 7 4.38 5.88 5.86
N ALA A 8 3.65 6.76 5.19
CA ALA A 8 4.21 7.87 4.42
C ALA A 8 5.01 8.84 5.30
N ASP A 9 4.53 9.14 6.51
CA ASP A 9 5.26 9.95 7.47
C ASP A 9 6.54 9.25 7.93
N LEU A 10 6.46 7.97 8.31
CA LEU A 10 7.62 7.18 8.72
C LEU A 10 8.71 7.14 7.63
N LEU A 11 8.33 6.91 6.38
CA LEU A 11 9.26 6.89 5.26
C LEU A 11 9.94 8.24 5.07
N ARG A 12 9.22 9.36 5.26
CA ARG A 12 9.80 10.70 5.15
C ARG A 12 10.84 10.91 6.24
N ASP A 13 10.47 10.60 7.47
CA ASP A 13 11.27 10.85 8.66
C ASP A 13 12.54 9.97 8.69
N THR A 14 12.57 8.90 7.91
CA THR A 14 13.72 7.98 7.75
C THR A 14 14.53 8.21 6.47
N GLY A 15 14.23 9.27 5.71
CA GLY A 15 15.01 9.65 4.52
C GLY A 15 14.63 8.95 3.22
N PHE A 16 13.41 8.42 3.12
CA PHE A 16 12.87 7.83 1.88
C PHE A 16 11.91 8.79 1.15
N SER A 17 12.08 8.94 -0.16
CA SER A 17 11.46 10.02 -0.95
C SER A 17 10.58 9.53 -2.11
N SER A 18 11.07 8.64 -2.99
CA SER A 18 10.27 8.03 -4.07
C SER A 18 9.23 7.09 -3.48
N ARG A 19 7.97 7.11 -3.93
CA ARG A 19 6.91 6.27 -3.35
C ARG A 19 5.96 5.75 -4.43
N VAL A 20 6.09 4.48 -4.78
CA VAL A 20 5.08 3.78 -5.60
C VAL A 20 4.17 3.00 -4.67
N TRP A 21 2.87 3.28 -4.72
CA TRP A 21 1.85 2.64 -3.89
C TRP A 21 0.98 1.70 -4.72
N LEU A 22 0.76 0.52 -4.18
CA LEU A 22 -0.14 -0.50 -4.73
C LEU A 22 -1.08 -1.01 -3.64
N GLN A 23 -2.29 -1.41 -4.03
CA GLN A 23 -3.31 -1.93 -3.13
C GLN A 23 -4.06 -3.14 -3.71
N THR A 24 -4.42 -4.09 -2.85
CA THR A 24 -5.24 -5.28 -3.11
C THR A 24 -5.47 -6.03 -1.78
N PRO A 25 -6.45 -6.93 -1.62
CA PRO A 25 -7.71 -6.97 -2.35
C PRO A 25 -8.63 -5.83 -1.89
N THR A 26 -9.48 -5.36 -2.79
CA THR A 26 -10.56 -4.39 -2.49
C THR A 26 -11.88 -5.09 -2.17
N ARG A 27 -12.01 -6.37 -2.52
CA ARG A 27 -13.14 -7.22 -2.16
C ARG A 27 -12.83 -8.01 -0.89
N ASP A 28 -13.88 -8.54 -0.28
CA ASP A 28 -13.79 -9.47 0.84
C ASP A 28 -12.89 -10.67 0.46
N PRO A 29 -11.79 -10.95 1.21
CA PRO A 29 -10.93 -12.10 0.97
C PRO A 29 -11.67 -13.44 0.95
N ALA A 30 -12.74 -13.59 1.72
CA ALA A 30 -13.54 -14.81 1.75
C ALA A 30 -14.31 -15.05 0.44
N ALA A 31 -14.54 -14.01 -0.36
CA ALA A 31 -15.26 -14.08 -1.63
C ALA A 31 -14.32 -14.19 -2.85
N LEU A 32 -13.00 -14.24 -2.65
CA LEU A 32 -12.03 -14.34 -3.73
C LEU A 32 -11.94 -15.77 -4.26
N THR A 33 -12.29 -15.97 -5.51
CA THR A 33 -12.10 -17.24 -6.24
C THR A 33 -10.83 -17.26 -7.08
N ALA A 34 -10.14 -16.12 -7.19
CA ALA A 34 -8.88 -15.94 -7.91
C ALA A 34 -8.10 -14.76 -7.31
N PRO A 35 -6.78 -14.67 -7.55
CA PRO A 35 -5.98 -13.52 -7.12
C PRO A 35 -6.55 -12.20 -7.64
N GLU A 36 -6.69 -11.21 -6.77
CA GLU A 36 -7.13 -9.87 -7.17
C GLU A 36 -5.93 -9.03 -7.64
N PRO A 37 -5.99 -8.43 -8.85
CA PRO A 37 -4.87 -7.65 -9.37
C PRO A 37 -4.59 -6.42 -8.50
N ALA A 38 -3.30 -6.14 -8.32
CA ALA A 38 -2.86 -4.92 -7.66
C ALA A 38 -3.25 -3.69 -8.50
N ARG A 39 -3.73 -2.65 -7.81
CA ARG A 39 -4.06 -1.35 -8.40
C ARG A 39 -3.20 -0.27 -7.80
N GLN A 40 -2.95 0.82 -8.53
CA GLN A 40 -2.22 1.96 -7.99
C GLN A 40 -2.97 2.63 -6.83
N GLY A 41 -2.21 3.19 -5.90
CA GLY A 41 -2.70 3.96 -4.76
C GLY A 41 -2.94 3.12 -3.50
N HIS A 42 -3.71 3.69 -2.58
CA HIS A 42 -4.05 3.11 -1.28
C HIS A 42 -5.43 3.61 -0.80
N GLY A 43 -6.02 2.94 0.20
CA GLY A 43 -7.22 3.39 0.90
C GLY A 43 -8.50 2.58 0.61
N ALA A 44 -8.53 1.82 -0.48
CA ALA A 44 -9.65 0.91 -0.79
C ALA A 44 -9.29 -0.57 -0.56
N GLY A 45 -8.01 -0.93 -0.71
CA GLY A 45 -7.52 -2.28 -0.50
C GLY A 45 -7.20 -2.59 0.97
N LEU A 46 -7.38 -3.85 1.35
CA LEU A 46 -7.06 -4.36 2.70
C LEU A 46 -5.55 -4.48 2.95
N LEU A 47 -4.77 -4.72 1.90
CA LEU A 47 -3.31 -4.67 1.92
C LEU A 47 -2.82 -3.56 1.00
N VAL A 48 -1.79 -2.87 1.46
CA VAL A 48 -1.10 -1.82 0.70
C VAL A 48 0.39 -2.15 0.71
N ALA A 49 1.00 -2.10 -0.47
CA ALA A 49 2.44 -2.20 -0.65
C ALA A 49 2.99 -0.84 -1.08
N VAL A 50 4.15 -0.47 -0.54
CA VAL A 50 4.87 0.75 -0.93
C VAL A 50 6.31 0.39 -1.26
N ARG A 51 6.77 0.84 -2.43
CA ARG A 51 8.20 0.86 -2.76
C ARG A 51 8.72 2.26 -2.47
N ALA A 52 9.78 2.35 -1.69
CA ALA A 52 10.48 3.60 -1.48
C ALA A 52 11.97 3.51 -1.74
N GLU A 53 12.56 4.63 -2.16
CA GLU A 53 13.99 4.76 -2.44
C GLU A 53 14.62 5.69 -1.42
N ARG A 54 15.82 5.33 -0.97
CA ARG A 54 16.59 6.12 -0.01
C ARG A 54 17.21 7.30 -0.75
N GLY A 55 16.95 8.51 -0.23
CA GLY A 55 17.57 9.75 -0.71
C GLY A 55 19.02 9.88 -0.25
#